data_AF-A0A813LVS2-F1
#
_entry.id   AF-A0A813LVS2-F1
#
_cell.length_a   1.000
_cell.length_b   1.000
_cell.length_c   1.000
_cell.angle_alpha   90.00
_cell.angle_beta   90.00
_cell.angle_gamma   90.00
#
_symmetry.space_group_name_H-M   'P 1'
#
loop_
_entity.id
_entity.type
_entity.pdbx_description
1 polymer ?
#
loop_
_entity_poly.entity_id
_entity_poly.type
_entity_poly.pdbx_seq_one_letter_code
_entity_poly.pdbx_strand_id
1 'polypeptide(L)'
;EVAVRSHLGLDALRDRKAKEEEERRVKREAARAKRRTETTQQEAEDEQALIECETQAWEDSQTMERVKYEAALIVRIACRFGTAGVWTKLAEARARGSDIPMDPRKVYVLAHPDKCPMPEASDATAILNAQRPPEMTEARPRPAAKASAAHCEPPAAATSAETAETPPPRQVAQAAGGAEERRMDPEDQQELTLPELREKYRVQYTPEDTEEYWAECQPVARREAEPEPGAEKRKTRRF
;
A
#
# COMPACT_ATOMS: atom_id res chain seq x y z
N GLU A 1 74.87 -6.59 -17.14
CA GLU A 1 75.69 -5.72 -16.27
C GLU A 1 74.92 -4.63 -15.52
N VAL A 2 73.81 -4.08 -16.04
CA VAL A 2 73.04 -3.04 -15.32
C VAL A 2 72.35 -3.56 -14.05
N ALA A 3 71.97 -4.84 -13.99
CA ALA A 3 71.33 -5.45 -12.82
C ALA A 3 72.30 -5.80 -11.65
N VAL A 4 73.61 -5.79 -11.88
CA VAL A 4 74.62 -6.14 -10.84
C VAL A 4 75.08 -4.91 -10.05
N ARG A 5 74.87 -3.69 -10.59
CA ARG A 5 75.33 -2.44 -9.96
C ARG A 5 74.37 -1.85 -8.93
N SER A 6 73.10 -2.22 -8.96
CA SER A 6 72.14 -1.84 -7.92
C SER A 6 72.05 -2.96 -6.88
N HIS A 7 72.95 -2.96 -5.89
CA HIS A 7 72.89 -3.84 -4.70
C HIS A 7 71.66 -3.57 -3.80
N LEU A 8 70.56 -3.05 -4.35
CA LEU A 8 69.25 -3.08 -3.71
C LEU A 8 68.84 -4.55 -3.69
N GLY A 9 69.03 -5.19 -2.52
CA GLY A 9 68.77 -6.62 -2.31
C GLY A 9 67.35 -7.02 -2.72
N LEU A 10 67.15 -8.30 -3.04
CA LEU A 10 65.83 -8.87 -3.37
C LEU A 10 64.76 -8.53 -2.31
N ASP A 11 65.17 -8.32 -1.07
CA ASP A 11 64.30 -7.90 0.03
C ASP A 11 63.72 -6.49 -0.19
N ALA A 12 64.50 -5.54 -0.72
CA ALA A 12 64.00 -4.20 -1.04
C ALA A 12 62.92 -4.24 -2.15
N LEU A 13 63.00 -5.19 -3.08
CA LEU A 13 61.95 -5.40 -4.10
C LEU A 13 60.69 -6.05 -3.51
N ARG A 14 60.86 -6.99 -2.56
CA ARG A 14 59.73 -7.61 -1.85
C ARG A 14 59.00 -6.58 -0.99
N ASP A 15 59.72 -5.73 -0.28
CA ASP A 15 59.14 -4.66 0.55
C ASP A 15 58.39 -3.64 -0.30
N ARG A 16 58.96 -3.24 -1.44
CA ARG A 16 58.28 -2.34 -2.38
C ARG A 16 56.98 -2.97 -2.92
N LYS A 17 57.02 -4.25 -3.29
CA LYS A 17 55.83 -4.97 -3.78
C LYS A 17 54.77 -5.13 -2.69
N ALA A 18 55.18 -5.47 -1.46
CA ALA A 18 54.29 -5.59 -0.32
C ALA A 18 53.63 -4.24 0.02
N LYS A 19 54.40 -3.15 -0.02
CA LYS A 19 53.86 -1.79 0.16
C LYS A 19 52.87 -1.40 -0.93
N GLU A 20 53.17 -1.70 -2.20
CA GLU A 20 52.26 -1.46 -3.32
C GLU A 20 50.96 -2.28 -3.20
N GLU A 21 51.05 -3.54 -2.77
CA GLU A 21 49.89 -4.40 -2.53
C GLU A 21 49.03 -3.91 -1.35
N GLU A 22 49.65 -3.46 -0.27
CA GLU A 22 48.99 -2.85 0.88
C GLU A 22 48.25 -1.57 0.47
N GLU A 23 48.91 -0.67 -0.25
CA GLU A 23 48.29 0.55 -0.78
C GLU A 23 47.09 0.23 -1.68
N ARG A 24 47.20 -0.83 -2.50
CA ARG A 24 46.08 -1.30 -3.33
C ARG A 24 44.93 -1.87 -2.49
N ARG A 25 45.23 -2.56 -1.38
CA ARG A 25 44.21 -3.07 -0.44
C ARG A 25 43.50 -1.92 0.25
N VAL A 26 44.25 -0.98 0.83
CA VAL A 26 43.71 0.23 1.48
C VAL A 26 42.85 1.02 0.49
N LYS A 27 43.29 1.18 -0.77
CA LYS A 27 42.48 1.86 -1.81
C LYS A 27 41.16 1.15 -2.09
N ARG A 28 41.13 -0.18 -2.13
CA ARG A 28 39.89 -0.95 -2.31
C ARG A 28 38.97 -0.86 -1.11
N GLU A 29 39.52 -0.91 0.10
CA GLU A 29 38.76 -0.77 1.34
C GLU A 29 38.18 0.64 1.48
N ALA A 30 38.97 1.68 1.21
CA ALA A 30 38.51 3.06 1.17
C ALA A 30 37.38 3.25 0.14
N ALA A 31 37.50 2.64 -1.06
CA ALA A 31 36.44 2.70 -2.07
C ALA A 31 35.14 2.00 -1.61
N ARG A 32 35.24 0.91 -0.84
CA ARG A 32 34.07 0.24 -0.25
C ARG A 32 33.46 1.06 0.88
N ALA A 33 34.29 1.64 1.75
CA ALA A 33 33.85 2.52 2.82
C ALA A 33 33.10 3.73 2.25
N LYS A 34 33.63 4.36 1.20
CA LYS A 34 32.99 5.48 0.52
C LYS A 34 31.60 5.13 -0.03
N ARG A 35 31.44 3.96 -0.67
CA ARG A 35 30.13 3.51 -1.16
C ARG A 35 29.13 3.30 -0.02
N ARG A 36 29.58 2.74 1.10
CA ARG A 36 28.73 2.55 2.28
C ARG A 36 28.26 3.88 2.84
N THR A 37 29.17 4.85 3.00
CA THR A 37 28.82 6.18 3.48
C THR A 37 27.87 6.91 2.53
N GLU A 38 28.08 6.77 1.22
CA GLU A 38 27.17 7.33 0.20
C GLU A 38 25.77 6.69 0.26
N THR A 39 25.68 5.37 0.46
CA THR A 39 24.37 4.70 0.62
C THR A 39 23.65 5.16 1.88
N THR A 40 24.33 5.21 3.03
CA THR A 40 23.74 5.68 4.28
C THR A 40 23.33 7.16 4.20
N GLN A 41 24.12 7.98 3.51
CA GLN A 41 23.77 9.38 3.28
C GLN A 41 22.50 9.49 2.42
N GLN A 42 22.41 8.73 1.32
CA GLN A 42 21.21 8.72 0.48
C GLN A 42 19.97 8.24 1.25
N GLU A 43 20.09 7.22 2.10
CA GLU A 43 19.00 6.73 2.95
C GLU A 43 18.51 7.82 3.91
N ALA A 44 19.42 8.58 4.52
CA ALA A 44 19.08 9.69 5.41
C ALA A 44 18.41 10.86 4.66
N GLU A 45 18.90 11.20 3.46
CA GLU A 45 18.28 12.22 2.61
C GLU A 45 16.87 11.81 2.15
N ASP A 46 16.68 10.54 1.79
CA ASP A 46 15.38 10.00 1.42
C ASP A 46 14.40 9.97 2.60
N GLU A 47 14.87 9.65 3.81
CA GLU A 47 14.09 9.71 5.04
C GLU A 47 13.64 11.14 5.36
N GLN A 48 14.55 12.11 5.25
CA GLN A 48 14.22 13.52 5.43
C GLN A 48 13.20 13.99 4.38
N ALA A 49 13.36 13.59 3.12
CA ALA A 49 12.42 13.90 2.06
C ALA A 49 11.02 13.29 2.31
N LEU A 50 10.94 12.12 2.96
CA LEU A 50 9.67 11.52 3.34
C LEU A 50 8.98 12.30 4.46
N ILE A 51 9.72 12.75 5.48
CA ILE A 51 9.21 13.61 6.56
C ILE A 51 8.69 14.95 6.01
N GLU A 52 9.39 15.53 5.03
CA GLU A 52 8.93 16.73 4.33
C GLU A 52 7.61 16.48 3.59
N CYS A 53 7.46 15.32 2.94
CA CYS A 53 6.21 14.94 2.28
C CYS A 53 5.06 14.77 3.29
N GLU A 54 5.31 14.17 4.46
CA GLU A 54 4.32 14.01 5.52
C GLU A 54 3.84 15.37 6.07
N THR A 55 4.78 16.27 6.33
CA THR A 55 4.48 17.64 6.78
C THR A 55 3.65 18.39 5.75
N GLN A 56 4.06 18.38 4.48
CA GLN A 56 3.33 19.04 3.40
C GLN A 56 1.93 18.44 3.19
N ALA A 57 1.81 17.12 3.22
CA ALA A 57 0.52 16.45 3.09
C ALA A 57 -0.45 16.81 4.24
N TRP A 58 0.09 16.99 5.45
CA TRP A 58 -0.68 17.47 6.58
C TRP A 58 -1.17 18.90 6.34
N GLU A 59 -0.28 19.82 5.93
CA GLU A 59 -0.63 21.21 5.59
C GLU A 59 -1.68 21.28 4.46
N ASP A 60 -1.52 20.46 3.41
CA ASP A 60 -2.45 20.38 2.28
C ASP A 60 -3.84 19.94 2.74
N SER A 61 -3.92 18.94 3.63
CA SER A 61 -5.20 18.45 4.17
C SER A 61 -5.92 19.46 5.06
N GLN A 62 -5.17 20.33 5.73
CA GLN A 62 -5.73 21.43 6.53
C GLN A 62 -6.18 22.59 5.64
N THR A 63 -5.42 22.87 4.58
CA THR A 63 -5.69 23.98 3.65
C THR A 63 -6.85 23.66 2.71
N MET A 64 -6.95 22.41 2.26
CA MET A 64 -7.96 21.95 1.32
C MET A 64 -8.89 20.94 2.01
N GLU A 65 -10.04 21.41 2.48
CA GLU A 65 -11.03 20.59 3.21
C GLU A 65 -11.49 19.31 2.47
N ARG A 66 -11.41 19.31 1.13
CA ARG A 66 -11.79 18.16 0.29
C ARG A 66 -10.69 17.12 0.13
N VAL A 67 -9.44 17.45 0.47
CA VAL A 67 -8.28 16.58 0.32
C VAL A 67 -8.06 15.83 1.61
N LYS A 68 -8.12 14.49 1.55
CA LYS A 68 -7.74 13.65 2.69
C LYS A 68 -6.21 13.58 2.79
N TYR A 69 -5.70 13.48 4.03
CA TYR A 69 -4.27 13.36 4.31
C TYR A 69 -3.61 12.24 3.50
N GLU A 70 -4.24 11.06 3.39
CA GLU A 70 -3.67 9.92 2.67
C GLU A 70 -3.54 10.21 1.17
N ALA A 71 -4.52 10.90 0.59
CA ALA A 71 -4.48 11.29 -0.81
C ALA A 71 -3.38 12.32 -1.09
N ALA A 72 -3.24 13.35 -0.23
CA ALA A 72 -2.17 14.33 -0.32
C ALA A 72 -0.79 13.67 -0.18
N LEU A 73 -0.63 12.76 0.80
CA LEU A 73 0.63 12.05 1.04
C LEU A 73 1.03 11.19 -0.16
N ILE A 74 0.09 10.47 -0.77
CA ILE A 74 0.35 9.69 -1.99
C ILE A 74 0.85 10.60 -3.12
N VAL A 75 0.20 11.75 -3.33
CA VAL A 75 0.59 12.71 -4.37
C VAL A 75 1.99 13.29 -4.11
N ARG A 76 2.28 13.72 -2.88
CA ARG A 76 3.60 14.27 -2.50
C ARG A 76 4.72 13.23 -2.67
N ILE A 77 4.52 11.99 -2.20
CA ILE A 77 5.49 10.90 -2.38
C ILE A 77 5.71 10.58 -3.86
N ALA A 78 4.65 10.49 -4.66
CA ALA A 78 4.76 10.19 -6.08
C ALA A 78 5.57 11.27 -6.83
N CYS A 79 5.29 12.54 -6.59
CA CYS A 79 6.00 13.64 -7.24
C CYS A 79 7.45 13.77 -6.76
N ARG A 80 7.75 13.50 -5.48
CA ARG A 80 9.11 13.62 -4.93
C ARG A 80 10.04 12.50 -5.35
N PHE A 81 9.57 11.25 -5.32
CA PHE A 81 10.41 10.06 -5.55
C PHE A 81 10.29 9.49 -6.97
N GLY A 82 9.33 9.96 -7.76
CA GLY A 82 9.15 9.55 -9.15
C GLY A 82 8.86 8.06 -9.31
N THR A 83 9.12 7.54 -10.51
CA THR A 83 8.75 6.17 -10.87
C THR A 83 9.60 5.12 -10.15
N ALA A 84 10.86 5.40 -9.84
CA ALA A 84 11.77 4.38 -9.30
C ALA A 84 11.54 4.07 -7.81
N GLY A 85 11.05 5.05 -7.03
CA GLY A 85 10.98 4.96 -5.57
C GLY A 85 9.57 5.02 -4.96
N VAL A 86 8.55 5.42 -5.72
CA VAL A 86 7.21 5.71 -5.16
C VAL A 86 6.63 4.55 -4.34
N TRP A 87 6.67 3.32 -4.85
CA TRP A 87 6.08 2.17 -4.15
C TRP A 87 6.84 1.78 -2.88
N THR A 88 8.17 1.87 -2.91
CA THR A 88 9.02 1.63 -1.74
C THR A 88 8.72 2.65 -0.64
N LYS A 89 8.58 3.93 -1.01
CA LYS A 89 8.30 5.01 -0.06
C LYS A 89 6.88 5.02 0.47
N LEU A 90 5.89 4.62 -0.34
CA LEU A 90 4.53 4.35 0.15
C LEU A 90 4.50 3.20 1.17
N ALA A 91 5.30 2.15 0.97
CA ALA A 91 5.41 1.06 1.94
C ALA A 91 6.11 1.51 3.23
N GLU A 92 7.14 2.35 3.12
CA GLU A 92 7.84 2.94 4.27
C GLU A 92 6.92 3.85 5.09
N ALA A 93 6.18 4.75 4.44
CA ALA A 93 5.17 5.60 5.11
C ALA A 93 4.10 4.76 5.83
N ARG A 94 3.64 3.65 5.21
CA ARG A 94 2.72 2.71 5.86
C ARG A 94 3.35 2.08 7.11
N ALA A 95 4.62 1.68 7.05
CA ALA A 95 5.34 1.12 8.20
C ALA A 95 5.51 2.14 9.35
N ARG A 96 5.52 3.45 9.04
CA ARG A 96 5.49 4.54 10.02
C ARG A 96 4.11 4.81 10.64
N GLY A 97 3.06 4.15 10.14
CA GLY A 97 1.70 4.22 10.68
C GLY A 97 0.71 5.03 9.85
N SER A 98 1.08 5.51 8.65
CA SER A 98 0.12 6.15 7.75
C SER A 98 -0.91 5.14 7.24
N ASP A 99 -2.20 5.51 7.21
CA ASP A 99 -3.32 4.66 6.76
C ASP A 99 -3.42 4.54 5.22
N ILE A 100 -2.29 4.25 4.56
CA ILE A 100 -2.21 4.12 3.10
C ILE A 100 -2.72 2.72 2.71
N PRO A 101 -3.70 2.61 1.80
CA PRO A 101 -4.24 1.30 1.40
C PRO A 101 -3.15 0.40 0.81
N MET A 102 -3.24 -0.90 1.10
CA MET A 102 -2.31 -1.90 0.53
C MET A 102 -2.59 -2.21 -0.95
N ASP A 103 -3.85 -2.10 -1.36
CA ASP A 103 -4.25 -2.37 -2.75
C ASP A 103 -3.78 -1.24 -3.68
N PRO A 104 -2.90 -1.52 -4.66
CA PRO A 104 -2.45 -0.52 -5.62
C PRO A 104 -3.61 0.19 -6.31
N ARG A 105 -4.72 -0.51 -6.61
CA ARG A 105 -5.90 0.08 -7.26
C ARG A 105 -6.51 1.21 -6.44
N LYS A 106 -6.59 1.04 -5.11
CA LYS A 106 -7.07 2.08 -4.22
C LYS A 106 -6.11 3.26 -4.17
N VAL A 107 -4.79 3.01 -4.19
CA VAL A 107 -3.77 4.07 -4.28
C VAL A 107 -3.97 4.91 -5.54
N TYR A 108 -4.17 4.29 -6.71
CA TYR A 108 -4.46 5.02 -7.96
C TYR A 108 -5.72 5.89 -7.86
N VAL A 109 -6.79 5.37 -7.23
CA VAL A 109 -8.05 6.11 -7.08
C VAL A 109 -7.86 7.33 -6.17
N LEU A 110 -7.07 7.20 -5.09
CA LEU A 110 -6.78 8.31 -4.19
C LEU A 110 -5.91 9.39 -4.85
N ALA A 111 -4.98 9.01 -5.72
CA ALA A 111 -4.11 9.94 -6.44
C ALA A 111 -4.81 10.64 -7.63
N HIS A 112 -5.99 10.18 -8.04
CA HIS A 112 -6.68 10.71 -9.21
C HIS A 112 -7.13 12.17 -8.99
N PRO A 113 -7.02 13.07 -10.00
CA PRO A 113 -7.40 14.48 -9.86
C PRO A 113 -8.85 14.71 -9.44
N ASP A 114 -9.76 13.80 -9.81
CA ASP A 114 -11.17 13.86 -9.36
C ASP A 114 -11.36 13.66 -7.85
N LYS A 115 -10.43 12.95 -7.20
CA LYS A 115 -10.47 12.64 -5.77
C LYS A 115 -9.54 13.53 -4.95
N CYS A 116 -8.46 14.00 -5.55
CA CYS A 116 -7.48 14.88 -4.94
C CYS A 116 -7.36 16.16 -5.79
N PRO A 117 -8.03 17.27 -5.43
CA PRO A 117 -7.97 18.54 -6.17
C PRO A 117 -6.64 19.30 -6.00
N MET A 118 -5.52 18.58 -5.97
CA MET A 118 -4.18 19.15 -5.97
C MET A 118 -3.69 19.31 -7.42
N PRO A 119 -2.97 20.40 -7.75
CA PRO A 119 -2.46 20.60 -9.10
C PRO A 119 -1.48 19.49 -9.52
N GLU A 120 -0.74 18.91 -8.57
CA GLU A 120 0.23 17.84 -8.83
C GLU A 120 -0.41 16.45 -8.95
N ALA A 121 -1.71 16.29 -8.69
CA ALA A 121 -2.38 14.99 -8.72
C ALA A 121 -2.34 14.32 -10.11
N SER A 122 -2.36 15.13 -11.18
CA SER A 122 -2.20 14.64 -12.55
C SER A 122 -0.82 14.00 -12.77
N ASP A 123 0.24 14.65 -12.31
CA ASP A 123 1.62 14.18 -12.46
C ASP A 123 1.87 12.94 -11.61
N ALA A 124 1.37 12.93 -10.37
CA ALA A 124 1.40 11.76 -9.49
C ALA A 124 0.71 10.55 -10.14
N THR A 125 -0.46 10.76 -10.75
CA THR A 125 -1.20 9.71 -11.47
C THR A 125 -0.40 9.18 -12.67
N ALA A 126 0.27 10.06 -13.42
CA ALA A 126 1.13 9.65 -14.53
C ALA A 126 2.33 8.81 -14.06
N ILE A 127 2.98 9.22 -12.96
CA ILE A 127 4.11 8.50 -12.34
C ILE A 127 3.67 7.11 -11.87
N LEU A 128 2.54 7.01 -11.16
CA LEU A 128 2.01 5.74 -10.70
C LEU A 128 1.66 4.84 -11.90
N ASN A 129 1.02 5.39 -12.94
CA ASN A 129 0.63 4.62 -14.12
C ASN A 129 1.83 4.07 -14.91
N ALA A 130 2.96 4.79 -14.94
CA ALA A 130 4.19 4.31 -15.57
C ALA A 130 4.77 3.05 -14.90
N GLN A 131 4.43 2.81 -13.63
CA GLN A 131 4.82 1.62 -12.86
C GLN A 131 3.72 0.56 -12.78
N ARG A 132 2.61 0.73 -13.50
CA ARG A 132 1.53 -0.27 -13.50
C ARG A 132 2.04 -1.57 -14.14
N PRO A 133 2.02 -2.72 -13.44
CA PRO A 133 2.36 -4.00 -14.04
C PRO A 133 1.48 -4.27 -15.26
N PRO A 134 2.01 -4.84 -16.36
CA PRO A 134 1.25 -5.08 -17.58
C PRO A 134 -0.01 -5.94 -17.33
N GLU A 135 0.01 -6.84 -16.34
CA GLU A 135 -1.17 -7.62 -15.93
C GLU A 135 -2.36 -6.78 -15.43
N MET A 136 -2.12 -5.56 -14.93
CA MET A 136 -3.18 -4.64 -14.52
C MET A 136 -3.70 -3.77 -15.69
N THR A 137 -2.97 -3.70 -16.79
CA THR A 137 -3.29 -2.86 -17.96
C THR A 137 -3.88 -3.67 -19.10
N GLU A 138 -3.58 -4.96 -19.18
CA GLU A 138 -4.32 -5.89 -20.02
C GLU A 138 -5.73 -6.03 -19.48
N ALA A 139 -6.59 -5.11 -19.91
CA ALA A 139 -8.02 -5.31 -19.94
C ALA A 139 -8.23 -6.66 -20.61
N ARG A 140 -8.42 -7.71 -19.78
CA ARG A 140 -8.74 -9.06 -20.19
C ARG A 140 -9.69 -8.90 -21.37
N PRO A 141 -9.26 -9.24 -22.61
CA PRO A 141 -10.03 -8.91 -23.79
C PRO A 141 -11.42 -9.45 -23.50
N ARG A 142 -12.40 -8.55 -23.35
CA ARG A 142 -13.79 -8.96 -23.15
C ARG A 142 -14.01 -9.96 -24.27
N PRO A 143 -14.28 -11.24 -23.97
CA PRO A 143 -14.43 -12.23 -25.02
C PRO A 143 -15.45 -11.62 -25.96
N ALA A 144 -15.03 -11.35 -27.19
CA ALA A 144 -15.81 -10.61 -28.16
C ALA A 144 -17.19 -11.23 -28.16
N ALA A 145 -18.15 -10.56 -27.51
CA ALA A 145 -19.53 -10.96 -27.54
C ALA A 145 -19.84 -10.88 -29.02
N LYS A 146 -19.99 -12.05 -29.65
CA LYS A 146 -20.35 -12.19 -31.05
C LYS A 146 -21.41 -11.14 -31.33
N ALA A 147 -21.01 -10.11 -32.06
CA ALA A 147 -21.94 -9.17 -32.63
C ALA A 147 -22.83 -10.00 -33.55
N SER A 148 -24.06 -10.24 -33.10
CA SER A 148 -25.18 -10.37 -34.03
C SER A 148 -25.18 -9.11 -34.86
N ALA A 149 -24.69 -9.25 -36.09
CA ALA A 149 -24.93 -8.32 -37.16
C ALA A 149 -26.44 -8.29 -37.41
N ALA A 150 -27.11 -7.20 -37.03
CA ALA A 150 -28.31 -6.75 -37.71
C ALA A 150 -28.64 -5.30 -37.34
N HIS A 151 -28.79 -4.51 -38.39
CA HIS A 151 -29.63 -3.31 -38.50
C HIS A 151 -29.04 -1.92 -38.19
N CYS A 152 -28.74 -1.23 -39.29
CA CYS A 152 -28.90 0.21 -39.50
C CYS A 152 -30.22 0.75 -38.92
N GLU A 153 -30.16 1.89 -38.24
CA GLU A 153 -30.78 3.17 -38.69
C GLU A 153 -30.52 4.27 -37.63
N PRO A 154 -30.26 5.52 -38.03
CA PRO A 154 -30.40 6.68 -37.15
C PRO A 154 -31.81 7.29 -37.27
N PRO A 155 -32.38 7.84 -36.19
CA PRO A 155 -32.71 9.26 -36.28
C PRO A 155 -32.53 10.07 -35.00
N ALA A 156 -32.54 11.39 -35.22
CA ALA A 156 -32.37 12.47 -34.27
C ALA A 156 -33.58 12.73 -33.35
N ALA A 157 -33.33 13.63 -32.39
CA ALA A 157 -34.26 14.48 -31.62
C ALA A 157 -34.68 14.01 -30.22
N ALA A 158 -34.37 14.90 -29.26
CA ALA A 158 -35.06 15.31 -28.04
C ALA A 158 -36.09 14.36 -27.40
N THR A 159 -36.05 14.20 -26.07
CA THR A 159 -37.02 14.76 -25.09
C THR A 159 -36.65 14.29 -23.66
N SER A 160 -36.92 15.18 -22.70
CA SER A 160 -36.84 15.07 -21.24
C SER A 160 -37.68 13.94 -20.58
N ALA A 161 -37.58 13.88 -19.24
CA ALA A 161 -38.39 13.18 -18.24
C ALA A 161 -37.86 11.79 -17.83
N GLU A 162 -37.28 11.65 -16.63
CA GLU A 162 -37.99 11.50 -15.34
C GLU A 162 -38.69 10.15 -15.23
N THR A 163 -38.03 9.17 -14.59
CA THR A 163 -38.70 8.19 -13.73
C THR A 163 -37.70 7.65 -12.71
N ALA A 164 -38.03 7.87 -11.44
CA ALA A 164 -37.39 7.27 -10.29
C ALA A 164 -37.66 5.76 -10.26
N GLU A 165 -36.62 4.95 -10.07
CA GLU A 165 -36.78 3.58 -9.59
C GLU A 165 -35.73 3.32 -8.50
N THR A 166 -36.24 3.25 -7.27
CA THR A 166 -35.51 2.96 -6.04
C THR A 166 -35.17 1.47 -5.99
N PRO A 167 -33.89 1.05 -6.06
CA PRO A 167 -33.53 -0.33 -5.78
C PRO A 167 -33.53 -0.58 -4.26
N PRO A 168 -33.91 -1.79 -3.81
CA PRO A 168 -33.92 -2.16 -2.40
C PRO A 168 -32.50 -2.18 -1.80
N PRO A 169 -32.35 -1.95 -0.47
CA PRO A 169 -31.06 -1.96 0.19
C PRO A 169 -30.44 -3.35 0.12
N ARG A 170 -29.41 -3.45 -0.72
CA ARG A 170 -28.54 -4.60 -0.85
C ARG A 170 -27.65 -4.64 0.40
N GLN A 171 -27.97 -5.53 1.33
CA GLN A 171 -27.14 -5.82 2.51
C GLN A 171 -25.72 -6.14 2.04
N VAL A 172 -24.82 -5.19 2.26
CA VAL A 172 -23.40 -5.34 2.01
C VAL A 172 -22.83 -6.16 3.17
N ALA A 173 -22.54 -7.43 2.88
CA ALA A 173 -21.70 -8.26 3.72
C ALA A 173 -20.33 -7.56 3.90
N GLN A 174 -20.16 -6.86 5.01
CA GLN A 174 -18.87 -6.32 5.44
C GLN A 174 -18.07 -7.48 6.04
N ALA A 175 -17.28 -8.12 5.19
CA ALA A 175 -16.25 -9.08 5.60
C ALA A 175 -14.87 -8.47 5.33
N ALA A 176 -14.32 -7.78 6.33
CA ALA A 176 -12.90 -7.48 6.50
C ALA A 176 -12.72 -6.91 7.91
N GLY A 177 -12.38 -7.71 8.91
CA GLY A 177 -11.02 -8.24 9.06
C GLY A 177 -10.27 -7.70 10.29
N GLY A 178 -10.94 -6.99 11.21
CA GLY A 178 -10.58 -6.99 12.63
C GLY A 178 -11.44 -8.04 13.34
N ALA A 179 -10.91 -8.75 14.32
CA ALA A 179 -11.72 -9.63 15.15
C ALA A 179 -12.64 -8.77 16.05
N GLU A 180 -13.74 -8.30 15.47
CA GLU A 180 -14.73 -7.51 16.19
C GLU A 180 -15.28 -8.34 17.35
N GLU A 181 -15.24 -7.76 18.54
CA GLU A 181 -15.69 -8.39 19.78
C GLU A 181 -17.18 -8.71 19.67
N ARG A 182 -17.52 -10.00 19.81
CA ARG A 182 -18.91 -10.47 19.83
C ARG A 182 -19.36 -10.63 21.27
N ARG A 183 -20.54 -10.10 21.59
CA ARG A 183 -21.16 -10.24 22.92
C ARG A 183 -22.55 -10.86 22.78
N MET A 184 -23.00 -11.56 23.82
CA MET A 184 -24.35 -12.12 23.90
C MET A 184 -25.30 -11.10 24.50
N ASP A 185 -26.38 -10.83 23.76
CA ASP A 185 -27.52 -10.02 24.19
C ASP A 185 -28.32 -10.75 25.30
N PRO A 186 -28.55 -10.15 26.48
CA PRO A 186 -29.28 -10.80 27.57
C PRO A 186 -30.78 -11.00 27.30
N GLU A 187 -31.41 -10.23 26.40
CA GLU A 187 -32.83 -10.40 26.08
C GLU A 187 -33.06 -11.56 25.09
N ASP A 188 -32.26 -11.61 24.02
CA ASP A 188 -32.46 -12.55 22.91
C ASP A 188 -31.45 -13.71 22.87
N GLN A 189 -30.40 -13.67 23.70
CA GLN A 189 -29.29 -14.64 23.72
C GLN A 189 -28.61 -14.82 22.36
N GLN A 190 -28.62 -13.79 21.51
CA GLN A 190 -27.96 -13.79 20.22
C GLN A 190 -26.56 -13.18 20.32
N GLU A 191 -25.61 -13.76 19.59
CA GLU A 191 -24.27 -13.18 19.43
C GLU A 191 -24.34 -12.03 18.41
N LEU A 192 -24.10 -10.81 18.88
CA LEU A 192 -24.11 -9.60 18.06
C LEU A 192 -22.77 -8.88 18.19
N THR A 193 -22.43 -8.11 17.16
CA THR A 193 -21.35 -7.11 17.18
C THR A 193 -21.91 -5.75 17.57
N LEU A 194 -21.08 -4.84 18.11
CA LEU A 194 -21.49 -3.47 18.47
C LEU A 194 -22.25 -2.72 17.34
N PRO A 195 -21.82 -2.75 16.06
CA PRO A 195 -22.58 -2.10 14.98
C PRO A 195 -23.96 -2.75 14.75
N GLU A 196 -24.08 -4.07 14.86
CA GLU A 196 -25.37 -4.77 14.74
C GLU A 196 -26.31 -4.42 15.90
N LEU A 197 -25.78 -4.34 17.13
CA LEU A 197 -26.54 -3.92 18.31
C LEU A 197 -27.11 -2.50 18.13
N ARG A 198 -26.28 -1.55 17.66
CA ARG A 198 -26.70 -0.19 17.34
C ARG A 198 -27.82 -0.16 16.31
N GLU A 199 -27.74 -0.96 15.25
CA GLU A 199 -28.77 -0.98 14.23
C GLU A 199 -30.09 -1.58 14.74
N LYS A 200 -30.02 -2.61 15.58
CA LYS A 200 -31.18 -3.27 16.19
C LYS A 200 -31.92 -2.33 17.15
N TYR A 201 -31.19 -1.59 17.98
CA TYR A 201 -31.74 -0.76 19.05
C TYR A 201 -31.87 0.74 18.72
N ARG A 202 -31.47 1.20 17.53
CA ARG A 202 -31.51 2.62 17.11
C ARG A 202 -32.87 3.32 17.25
N VAL A 203 -33.96 2.55 17.24
CA VAL A 203 -35.33 3.10 17.30
C VAL A 203 -35.77 3.32 18.75
N GLN A 204 -35.23 2.55 19.69
CA GLN A 204 -35.68 2.53 21.09
C GLN A 204 -34.67 3.21 22.04
N TYR A 205 -33.38 3.19 21.70
CA TYR A 205 -32.30 3.67 22.54
C TYR A 205 -31.45 4.70 21.80
N THR A 206 -30.88 5.63 22.55
CA THR A 206 -29.87 6.55 21.99
C THR A 206 -28.55 5.81 21.78
N PRO A 207 -27.62 6.34 20.97
CA PRO A 207 -26.30 5.73 20.79
C PRO A 207 -25.53 5.57 22.10
N GLU A 208 -25.71 6.51 23.04
CA GLU A 208 -25.08 6.51 24.36
C GLU A 208 -25.64 5.36 25.23
N ASP A 209 -26.96 5.24 25.30
CA ASP A 209 -27.62 4.13 26.04
C ASP A 209 -27.24 2.77 25.45
N THR A 210 -27.03 2.69 24.13
CA THR A 210 -26.64 1.45 23.45
C THR A 210 -25.21 1.01 23.82
N GLU A 211 -24.31 1.97 24.03
CA GLU A 211 -22.93 1.67 24.48
C GLU A 211 -22.90 1.23 25.94
N GLU A 212 -23.71 1.84 26.80
CA GLU A 212 -23.87 1.42 28.19
C GLU A 212 -24.47 0.01 28.26
N TYR A 213 -25.52 -0.26 27.48
CA TYR A 213 -26.10 -1.60 27.34
C TYR A 213 -25.09 -2.63 26.81
N TRP A 214 -24.24 -2.25 25.85
CA TRP A 214 -23.18 -3.11 25.36
C TRP A 214 -22.17 -3.49 26.44
N ALA A 215 -21.89 -2.59 27.40
CA ALA A 215 -21.01 -2.85 28.53
C ALA A 215 -21.58 -3.92 29.48
N GLU A 216 -22.91 -4.06 29.57
CA GLU A 216 -23.58 -5.09 30.36
C GLU A 216 -23.67 -6.46 29.65
N CYS A 217 -23.48 -6.50 28.33
CA CYS A 217 -23.51 -7.74 27.54
C CYS A 217 -22.30 -8.65 27.85
N GLN A 218 -22.51 -9.97 27.89
CA GLN A 218 -21.43 -10.91 28.19
C GLN A 218 -20.53 -11.14 26.96
N PRO A 219 -19.20 -10.99 27.07
CA PRO A 219 -18.29 -11.29 25.98
C PRO A 219 -18.27 -12.79 25.70
N VAL A 220 -18.52 -13.15 24.44
CA VAL A 220 -18.45 -14.54 24.00
C VAL A 220 -16.98 -14.84 23.79
N ALA A 221 -16.39 -15.62 24.70
CA ALA A 221 -15.05 -16.15 24.52
C ALA A 221 -15.02 -16.82 23.16
N ARG A 222 -14.21 -16.27 22.24
CA ARG A 222 -14.01 -16.83 20.90
C ARG A 222 -13.61 -18.28 21.12
N ARG A 223 -14.55 -19.21 20.90
CA ARG A 223 -14.21 -20.63 20.81
C ARG A 223 -13.20 -20.68 19.67
N GLU A 224 -11.92 -20.78 20.02
CA GLU A 224 -10.86 -21.07 19.08
C GLU A 224 -11.37 -22.24 18.27
N ALA A 225 -11.69 -21.98 17.01
CA ALA A 225 -12.25 -22.96 16.12
C ALA A 225 -11.29 -24.15 16.15
N GLU A 226 -11.71 -25.21 16.82
CA GLU A 226 -10.94 -26.43 16.94
C GLU A 226 -10.63 -26.87 15.50
N PRO A 227 -9.36 -26.96 15.10
CA PRO A 227 -9.02 -27.25 13.73
C PRO A 227 -9.57 -28.63 13.38
N GLU A 228 -10.57 -28.65 12.50
CA GLU A 228 -11.16 -29.85 11.90
C GLU A 228 -10.05 -30.88 11.58
N PRO A 229 -10.02 -32.05 12.28
CA PRO A 229 -9.00 -33.07 12.08
C PRO A 229 -9.29 -33.86 10.79
N GLY A 230 -9.15 -33.23 9.63
CA GLY A 230 -9.65 -33.76 8.35
C GLY A 230 -8.66 -33.84 7.18
N ALA A 231 -7.44 -33.31 7.29
CA ALA A 231 -6.54 -33.17 6.14
C ALA A 231 -5.23 -33.98 6.23
N GLU A 232 -5.25 -35.15 6.87
CA GLU A 232 -4.08 -36.05 6.87
C GLU A 232 -4.29 -37.26 5.95
N LYS A 233 -3.30 -37.47 5.06
CA LYS A 233 -2.97 -38.68 4.28
C LYS A 233 -3.48 -38.74 2.84
N ARG A 234 -2.70 -38.15 1.94
CA ARG A 234 -2.34 -38.81 0.67
C ARG A 234 -0.83 -39.00 0.59
N LYS A 235 -0.37 -40.13 1.12
CA LYS A 235 0.94 -40.72 0.86
C LYS A 235 1.05 -41.00 -0.65
N THR A 236 1.84 -40.20 -1.35
CA THR A 236 2.26 -40.50 -2.72
C THR A 236 3.27 -41.64 -2.67
N ARG A 237 2.77 -42.84 -2.96
CA ARG A 237 3.54 -44.07 -3.14
C ARG A 237 4.29 -43.93 -4.47
N ARG A 238 5.60 -43.65 -4.42
CA ARG A 238 6.50 -43.83 -5.58
C ARG A 238 6.74 -45.33 -5.74
N PHE A 239 6.38 -45.85 -6.91
CA PHE A 239 6.94 -47.06 -7.50
C PHE A 239 8.04 -46.65 -8.46
#